data_AF-A0A535BKH9-F1
#
_entry.id   AF-A0A535BKH9-F1
#
_cell.length_a   1.000
_cell.length_b   1.000
_cell.length_c   1.000
_cell.angle_alpha   90.00
_cell.angle_beta   90.00
_cell.angle_gamma   90.00
#
_symmetry.space_group_name_H-M   'P 1'
#
loop_
_entity.id
_entity.type
_entity.pdbx_description
1 polymer ?
#
loop_
_entity_poly.entity_id
_entity_poly.type
_entity_poly.pdbx_seq_one_letter_code
_entity_poly.pdbx_strand_id
1 'polypeptide(L)'
;MLKRTKTKLSMMALGLILSSFIPTVLRAEDAIETAGEAVGMTAGNLLFLPLKAISVSIGAVSGALSYLVTGGNADLTKQIWQDTTQGPYLITPEMAKKAVGERPELSEKK
;
A
#
# COMPACT_ATOMS: atom_id res chain seq x y z
N MET A 1 45.63 -12.54 29.12
CA MET A 1 44.54 -11.85 28.38
C MET A 1 43.81 -12.70 27.34
N LEU A 2 44.44 -13.71 26.72
CA LEU A 2 43.87 -14.47 25.58
C LEU A 2 42.65 -15.37 25.88
N LYS A 3 42.47 -15.84 27.12
CA LYS A 3 41.33 -16.72 27.49
C LYS A 3 39.99 -15.98 27.49
N ARG A 4 39.98 -14.72 27.96
CA ARG A 4 38.75 -13.90 28.13
C ARG A 4 38.12 -13.48 26.81
N THR A 5 38.92 -13.31 25.76
CA THR A 5 38.45 -13.01 24.39
C THR A 5 37.85 -14.23 23.71
N LYS A 6 38.40 -15.43 23.90
CA LYS A 6 37.81 -16.68 23.38
C LYS A 6 36.47 -17.00 24.03
N THR A 7 36.28 -16.72 25.32
CA THR A 7 34.98 -16.91 25.99
C THR A 7 33.91 -15.95 25.47
N LYS A 8 34.25 -14.68 25.22
CA LYS A 8 33.32 -13.71 24.62
C LYS A 8 32.90 -14.10 23.20
N LEU A 9 33.84 -14.58 22.38
CA LEU A 9 33.56 -15.04 21.02
C LEU A 9 32.65 -16.27 21.02
N SER A 10 32.90 -17.23 21.92
CA SER A 10 32.06 -18.42 22.09
C SER A 10 30.65 -18.08 22.55
N MET A 11 30.49 -17.08 23.42
CA MET A 11 29.19 -16.65 23.94
C MET A 11 28.37 -15.91 22.89
N MET A 12 29.04 -15.14 22.02
CA MET A 12 28.42 -14.47 20.87
C MET A 12 28.00 -15.46 19.78
N ALA A 13 28.83 -16.48 19.51
CA ALA A 13 28.48 -17.57 18.61
C ALA A 13 27.29 -18.40 19.16
N LEU A 14 27.28 -18.68 20.47
CA LEU A 14 26.16 -19.36 21.12
C LEU A 14 24.87 -18.52 21.05
N GLY A 15 24.95 -17.20 21.24
CA GLY A 15 23.81 -16.29 21.11
C GLY A 15 23.24 -16.25 19.68
N LEU A 16 24.11 -16.24 18.66
CA LEU A 16 23.72 -16.33 17.25
C LEU A 16 23.06 -17.67 16.92
N ILE A 17 23.62 -18.79 17.40
CA ILE A 17 23.05 -20.12 17.19
C ILE A 17 21.70 -20.23 17.91
N LEU A 18 21.59 -19.73 19.14
CA LEU A 18 20.34 -19.74 19.91
C LEU A 18 19.26 -18.89 19.25
N SER A 19 19.63 -17.79 18.57
CA SER A 19 18.71 -16.98 17.78
C SER A 19 18.19 -17.68 16.52
N SER A 20 18.94 -18.62 15.94
CA SER A 20 18.49 -19.46 14.82
C SER A 20 17.49 -20.54 15.23
N PHE A 21 17.37 -20.84 16.52
CA PHE A 21 16.36 -21.77 17.04
C PHE A 21 15.09 -21.08 17.55
N ILE A 22 15.00 -19.75 17.46
CA ILE A 22 13.72 -19.06 17.66
C ILE A 22 12.92 -19.35 16.39
N PRO A 23 11.86 -20.17 16.43
CA PRO A 23 10.98 -20.29 15.29
C PRO A 23 10.44 -18.89 15.03
N THR A 24 10.84 -18.27 13.92
CA THR A 24 10.09 -17.15 13.38
C THR A 24 8.68 -17.69 13.22
N VAL A 25 7.74 -17.24 14.04
CA VAL A 25 6.31 -17.53 13.88
C VAL A 25 5.82 -16.78 12.63
N LEU A 26 6.35 -17.17 11.48
CA LEU A 26 5.87 -16.86 10.16
C LEU A 26 4.75 -17.86 9.91
N ARG A 27 3.55 -17.45 10.23
CA ARG A 27 2.37 -18.24 9.96
C ARG A 27 2.19 -18.29 8.45
N ALA A 28 2.12 -19.48 7.87
CA ALA A 28 1.98 -19.65 6.42
C ALA A 28 0.70 -18.96 5.91
N GLU A 29 -0.36 -18.98 6.74
CA GLU A 29 -1.60 -18.24 6.50
C GLU A 29 -1.36 -16.72 6.28
N ASP A 30 -0.60 -16.07 7.16
CA ASP A 30 -0.32 -14.62 7.08
C ASP A 30 0.52 -14.27 5.85
N ALA A 31 1.47 -15.15 5.50
CA ALA A 31 2.31 -14.98 4.31
C ALA A 31 1.49 -15.12 3.01
N ILE A 32 0.57 -16.08 2.96
CA ILE A 32 -0.33 -16.29 1.82
C ILE A 32 -1.31 -15.12 1.68
N GLU A 33 -1.86 -14.63 2.78
CA GLU A 33 -2.75 -13.47 2.78
C GLU A 33 -2.03 -12.21 2.29
N THR A 34 -0.85 -11.91 2.86
CA THR A 34 -0.04 -10.75 2.44
C THR A 34 0.33 -10.84 0.97
N ALA A 35 0.69 -12.03 0.47
CA ALA A 35 0.97 -12.25 -0.93
C ALA A 35 -0.28 -12.08 -1.80
N GLY A 36 -1.44 -12.59 -1.37
CA GLY A 36 -2.72 -12.43 -2.05
C GLY A 36 -3.16 -10.97 -2.16
N GLU A 37 -3.03 -10.20 -1.07
CA GLU A 37 -3.24 -8.76 -1.05
C GLU A 37 -2.31 -8.06 -2.04
N ALA A 38 -1.01 -8.36 -2.00
CA ALA A 38 0.00 -7.75 -2.87
C ALA A 38 -0.29 -8.01 -4.35
N VAL A 39 -0.65 -9.25 -4.71
CA VAL A 39 -1.01 -9.62 -6.08
C VAL A 39 -2.30 -8.92 -6.50
N GLY A 40 -3.33 -8.94 -5.66
CA GLY A 40 -4.61 -8.29 -5.93
C GLY A 40 -4.47 -6.77 -6.14
N MET A 41 -3.70 -6.10 -5.28
CA MET A 41 -3.41 -4.68 -5.42
C MET A 41 -2.59 -4.37 -6.67
N THR A 42 -1.60 -5.20 -7.00
CA THR A 42 -0.78 -5.00 -8.20
C THR A 42 -1.63 -5.14 -9.46
N ALA A 43 -2.42 -6.21 -9.56
CA ALA A 43 -3.35 -6.43 -10.67
C ALA A 43 -4.39 -5.31 -10.77
N GLY A 44 -4.95 -4.88 -9.63
CA GLY A 44 -5.88 -3.76 -9.57
C GLY A 44 -5.25 -2.44 -10.03
N ASN A 45 -4.06 -2.11 -9.55
CA ASN A 45 -3.35 -0.88 -9.89
C ASN A 45 -2.92 -0.81 -11.35
N LEU A 46 -2.62 -1.96 -11.99
CA LEU A 46 -2.33 -2.01 -13.42
C LEU A 46 -3.47 -1.45 -14.28
N LEU A 47 -4.73 -1.63 -13.86
CA LEU A 47 -5.89 -1.07 -14.54
C LEU A 47 -6.33 0.27 -13.96
N PHE A 48 -6.26 0.42 -12.64
CA PHE A 48 -6.72 1.63 -11.96
C PHE A 48 -5.90 2.87 -12.34
N LEU A 49 -4.57 2.75 -12.40
CA LEU A 49 -3.69 3.87 -12.74
C LEU A 49 -3.96 4.46 -14.14
N PRO A 50 -3.97 3.68 -15.23
CA PRO A 50 -4.27 4.24 -16.55
C PRO A 50 -5.69 4.80 -16.63
N LEU A 51 -6.68 4.15 -16.01
CA LEU A 51 -8.04 4.67 -15.97
C LEU A 51 -8.13 6.02 -15.23
N LYS A 52 -7.44 6.15 -14.09
CA LYS A 52 -7.37 7.40 -13.34
C LYS A 52 -6.66 8.49 -14.16
N ALA A 53 -5.59 8.14 -14.87
CA ALA A 53 -4.89 9.07 -15.76
C ALA A 53 -5.80 9.59 -16.89
N ILE A 54 -6.61 8.71 -17.50
CA ILE A 54 -7.60 9.10 -18.52
C ILE A 54 -8.64 10.04 -17.92
N SER A 55 -9.21 9.69 -16.75
CA SER A 55 -10.21 10.51 -16.07
C SER A 55 -9.69 11.92 -15.74
N VAL A 56 -8.47 12.02 -15.20
CA VAL A 56 -7.81 13.31 -14.93
C VAL A 56 -7.54 14.09 -16.21
N SER A 57 -7.11 13.43 -17.28
CA SER A 57 -6.84 14.08 -18.57
C SER A 57 -8.10 14.67 -19.19
N ILE A 58 -9.21 13.93 -19.15
CA ILE A 58 -10.52 14.42 -19.59
C ILE A 58 -10.95 15.60 -18.73
N GLY A 59 -10.86 15.47 -17.40
CA GLY A 59 -11.19 16.54 -16.46
C GLY A 59 -10.38 17.82 -16.69
N ALA A 60 -9.07 17.70 -16.95
CA ALA A 60 -8.20 18.82 -17.25
C ALA A 60 -8.70 19.59 -18.49
N VAL A 61 -8.95 18.87 -19.59
CA VAL A 61 -9.44 19.45 -20.85
C VAL A 61 -10.85 20.03 -20.68
N SER A 62 -11.77 19.28 -20.07
CA SER A 62 -13.15 19.73 -19.83
C SER A 62 -13.21 20.96 -18.92
N GLY A 63 -12.38 21.03 -17.89
CA GLY A 63 -12.31 22.20 -17.00
C GLY A 63 -11.78 23.45 -17.72
N ALA A 64 -10.76 23.30 -18.56
CA ALA A 64 -10.23 24.39 -19.37
C ALA A 64 -11.24 24.88 -20.42
N LEU A 65 -11.92 23.96 -21.11
CA LEU A 65 -12.99 24.30 -22.05
C LEU A 65 -14.16 24.99 -21.34
N SER A 66 -14.53 24.51 -20.15
CA SER A 66 -15.56 25.13 -19.32
C SER A 66 -15.21 26.58 -18.99
N TYR A 67 -13.96 26.87 -18.63
CA TYR A 67 -13.50 28.23 -18.35
C TYR A 67 -13.72 29.15 -19.57
N LEU A 68 -13.32 28.69 -20.76
CA LEU A 68 -13.44 29.48 -21.99
C LEU A 68 -14.91 29.73 -22.37
N VAL A 69 -15.74 28.67 -22.36
CA VAL A 69 -17.13 28.74 -22.82
C VAL A 69 -18.02 29.55 -21.87
N THR A 70 -17.69 29.54 -20.57
CA THR A 70 -18.47 30.28 -19.55
C THR A 70 -18.00 31.72 -19.36
N GLY A 71 -17.04 32.20 -20.16
CA GLY A 71 -16.51 33.56 -20.02
C GLY A 71 -15.64 33.76 -18.77
N GLY A 72 -15.01 32.69 -18.26
CA GLY A 72 -14.07 32.74 -17.15
C GLY A 72 -14.62 32.31 -15.80
N ASN A 73 -15.63 31.42 -15.74
CA ASN A 73 -16.15 30.91 -14.47
C ASN A 73 -15.13 29.97 -13.78
N ALA A 74 -14.30 30.56 -12.92
CA ALA A 74 -13.25 29.84 -12.20
C ALA A 74 -13.80 28.81 -11.20
N ASP A 75 -14.97 29.05 -10.59
CA ASP A 75 -15.56 28.13 -9.61
C ASP A 75 -16.00 26.83 -10.27
N LEU A 76 -16.66 26.91 -11.43
CA LEU A 76 -17.06 25.74 -12.20
C LEU A 76 -15.84 24.95 -12.70
N THR A 77 -14.83 25.62 -13.25
CA THR A 77 -13.59 24.97 -13.68
C THR A 77 -12.89 24.28 -12.52
N LYS A 78 -12.80 24.93 -11.37
CA LYS A 78 -12.21 24.36 -10.16
C LYS A 78 -12.97 23.14 -9.68
N GLN A 79 -14.31 23.18 -9.70
CA GLN A 79 -15.14 22.04 -9.36
C GLN A 79 -14.87 20.84 -10.28
N ILE A 80 -14.82 21.04 -11.60
CA ILE A 80 -14.50 19.96 -12.55
C ILE A 80 -13.13 19.35 -12.26
N TRP A 81 -12.11 20.19 -12.02
CA TRP A 81 -10.78 19.70 -11.68
C TRP A 81 -10.76 18.98 -10.34
N GLN A 82 -11.49 19.46 -9.33
CA GLN A 82 -11.62 18.76 -8.05
C GLN A 82 -12.27 17.39 -8.23
N ASP A 83 -13.41 17.31 -8.91
CA ASP A 83 -14.15 16.05 -9.10
C ASP A 83 -13.35 14.99 -9.85
N THR A 84 -12.49 15.40 -10.80
CA THR A 84 -11.70 14.45 -11.61
C THR A 84 -10.35 14.09 -10.98
N THR A 85 -9.74 15.00 -10.23
CA THR A 85 -8.43 14.77 -9.59
C THR A 85 -8.53 14.21 -8.18
N GLN A 86 -9.60 14.49 -7.45
CA GLN A 86 -9.75 14.00 -6.08
C GLN A 86 -9.85 12.47 -6.00
N GLY A 87 -9.55 11.97 -4.80
CA GLY A 87 -9.58 10.55 -4.49
C GLY A 87 -8.21 9.87 -4.55
N PRO A 88 -8.17 8.57 -4.27
CA PRO A 88 -6.94 7.80 -4.23
C PRO A 88 -6.36 7.61 -5.64
N TYR A 89 -5.04 7.63 -5.74
CA TYR A 89 -4.30 7.36 -6.98
C TYR A 89 -3.77 5.93 -7.07
N LEU A 90 -3.72 5.23 -5.94
CA LEU A 90 -3.29 3.85 -5.84
C LEU A 90 -4.27 3.11 -4.92
N ILE A 91 -4.58 1.87 -5.29
CA ILE A 91 -5.23 0.91 -4.41
C ILE A 91 -4.18 0.47 -3.38
N THR A 92 -4.42 0.80 -2.12
CA THR A 92 -3.57 0.47 -0.97
C THR A 92 -4.15 -0.70 -0.17
N PRO A 93 -3.35 -1.38 0.67
CA PRO A 93 -3.83 -2.55 1.42
C PRO A 93 -4.97 -2.19 2.36
N GLU A 94 -4.85 -1.06 3.06
CA GLU A 94 -5.88 -0.51 3.95
C GLU A 94 -7.21 -0.30 3.23
N MET A 95 -7.16 0.27 2.02
CA MET A 95 -8.35 0.47 1.20
C MET A 95 -8.96 -0.85 0.72
N ALA A 96 -8.14 -1.81 0.31
CA ALA A 96 -8.59 -3.12 -0.14
C ALA A 96 -9.26 -3.89 1.00
N LYS A 97 -8.67 -3.87 2.21
CA LYS A 97 -9.25 -4.46 3.43
C LYS A 97 -10.58 -3.83 3.79
N LYS A 98 -10.65 -2.51 3.80
CA LYS A 98 -11.89 -1.78 4.08
C LYS A 98 -13.00 -2.10 3.04
N ALA A 99 -12.63 -2.33 1.79
CA ALA A 99 -13.59 -2.63 0.72
C ALA A 99 -14.14 -4.06 0.76
N VAL A 100 -13.29 -5.04 1.09
CA VAL A 100 -13.70 -6.46 1.21
C VAL A 100 -14.39 -6.76 2.54
N GLY A 101 -14.11 -5.95 3.56
CA GLY A 101 -14.58 -6.12 4.93
C GLY A 101 -13.44 -6.62 5.81
N GLU A 102 -13.38 -6.11 7.05
CA GLU A 102 -12.43 -6.60 8.04
C GLU A 102 -12.81 -8.04 8.44
N ARG A 103 -11.80 -8.91 8.48
CA ARG A 103 -11.93 -10.30 8.93
C ARG A 103 -11.41 -10.42 10.37
N PRO A 104 -12.25 -10.13 11.39
CA PRO A 104 -11.82 -10.13 12.79
C PRO A 104 -11.27 -11.49 13.24
N GLU A 105 -11.67 -12.59 12.58
CA GLU A 105 -11.17 -13.95 12.81
C GLU A 105 -9.65 -14.10 12.59
N LEU A 106 -9.03 -13.17 11.86
CA LEU A 106 -7.57 -13.13 11.64
C LEU A 106 -6.87 -12.17 12.63
N SER A 107 -7.60 -11.27 13.27
CA SER A 107 -7.07 -10.28 14.23
C SER A 107 -7.06 -10.79 15.67
N GLU A 108 -8.02 -11.65 16.04
CA GLU A 108 -8.13 -12.21 17.40
C GLU A 108 -7.05 -13.23 17.79
N LYS A 109 -6.29 -13.75 16.81
CA LYS A 109 -5.31 -14.83 17.04
C LYS A 109 -3.86 -14.35 17.18
N LYS A 110 -3.68 -13.13 17.68
CA LYS A 110 -2.39 -12.45 17.87
C LYS A 110 -1.79 -12.70 19.25
#